data_AF-A0A936LYH0-F1
#
_entry.id   AF-A0A936LYH0-F1
#
_cell.length_a   1.000
_cell.length_b   1.000
_cell.length_c   1.000
_cell.angle_alpha   90.00
_cell.angle_beta   90.00
_cell.angle_gamma   90.00
#
_symmetry.space_group_name_H-M   'P 1'
#
loop_
_entity.id
_entity.type
_entity.pdbx_description
1 polymer ?
#
loop_
_entity_poly.entity_id
_entity_poly.type
_entity_poly.pdbx_seq_one_letter_code
_entity_poly.pdbx_strand_id
1 'polypeptide(L)' 'MRTTLDVPDEAYSIAKALARDQNRSLGPVVGDLILQSVKRAEGASIQMSDYGFPTFRCTRPVTSEDVTALVHEQ' A
#
# COMPACT_ATOMS: atom_id res chain seq x y z
N MET A 1 -20.27 7.36 1.85
CA MET A 1 -20.56 8.33 2.93
C MET A 1 -19.68 9.56 2.72
N ARG A 2 -20.15 10.78 3.01
CA ARG A 2 -19.33 12.00 2.95
C ARG A 2 -18.95 12.40 4.38
N THR A 3 -17.67 12.57 4.62
CA THR A 3 -17.13 12.90 5.94
C THR A 3 -16.09 14.00 5.77
N THR A 4 -16.06 14.95 6.70
CA THR A 4 -15.00 15.96 6.79
C THR A 4 -13.95 15.45 7.77
N LEU A 5 -12.67 15.49 7.37
CA LEU A 5 -11.54 15.03 8.15
C LEU A 5 -10.44 16.09 8.09
N ASP A 6 -9.84 16.39 9.24
CA ASP A 6 -8.61 17.19 9.29
C ASP A 6 -7.41 16.33 8.89
N VAL A 7 -6.64 16.80 7.91
CA VAL A 7 -5.51 16.06 7.33
C VAL A 7 -4.28 16.97 7.36
N PRO A 8 -3.11 16.50 7.86
CA PRO A 8 -1.87 17.27 7.77
C PRO A 8 -1.53 17.62 6.31
N ASP A 9 -0.94 18.80 6.09
CA ASP A 9 -0.55 19.28 4.75
C ASP A 9 0.31 18.26 3.98
N GLU A 10 1.23 17.59 4.67
CA GLU A 10 2.09 16.57 4.08
C GLU A 10 1.27 15.38 3.54
N ALA A 11 0.33 14.86 4.34
CA ALA A 11 -0.53 13.77 3.94
C ALA A 11 -1.47 14.18 2.78
N TYR A 12 -1.97 15.41 2.80
CA TYR A 12 -2.75 15.96 1.68
C TYR A 12 -1.92 16.05 0.39
N SER A 13 -0.67 16.52 0.48
CA SER A 13 0.24 16.63 -0.66
C SER A 13 0.53 15.27 -1.30
N ILE A 14 0.83 14.26 -0.47
CA ILE A 14 1.08 12.88 -0.92
C ILE A 14 -0.17 12.31 -1.61
N ALA A 15 -1.35 12.43 -0.99
CA ALA A 15 -2.59 11.94 -1.57
C ALA A 15 -2.93 12.63 -2.90
N LYS A 16 -2.65 13.93 -3.01
CA LYS A 16 -2.87 14.72 -4.24
C LYS A 16 -1.93 14.31 -5.37
N ALA A 17 -0.66 14.06 -5.06
CA ALA A 17 0.31 13.56 -6.03
C ALA A 17 -0.11 12.17 -6.56
N LEU A 18 -0.48 11.27 -5.66
CA LEU A 18 -0.93 9.92 -6.02
C LEU A 18 -2.22 9.93 -6.86
N ALA A 19 -3.19 10.77 -6.50
CA ALA A 19 -4.42 10.93 -7.26
C ALA A 19 -4.15 11.44 -8.69
N ARG A 20 -3.21 12.38 -8.87
CA ARG A 20 -2.79 12.85 -10.20
C ARG A 20 -2.11 11.75 -11.01
N ASP A 21 -1.20 11.01 -10.39
CA ASP A 21 -0.47 9.91 -11.03
C ASP A 21 -1.41 8.82 -11.54
N GLN A 22 -2.39 8.44 -10.73
CA GLN A 22 -3.40 7.44 -11.10
C GLN A 22 -4.55 7.99 -11.97
N ASN A 23 -4.57 9.29 -12.27
CA ASN A 23 -5.69 9.98 -12.93
C ASN A 23 -7.06 9.75 -12.23
N ARG A 24 -7.06 9.61 -10.89
CA ARG A 24 -8.24 9.36 -10.06
C ARG A 24 -8.59 10.57 -9.20
N SER A 25 -9.84 10.64 -8.74
CA SER A 25 -10.24 11.70 -7.80
C SER A 25 -9.68 11.46 -6.40
N LEU A 26 -9.42 12.55 -5.67
CA LEU A 26 -8.74 12.51 -4.36
C LEU A 26 -9.51 11.67 -3.31
N GLY A 27 -10.84 11.81 -3.23
CA GLY A 27 -11.66 11.14 -2.21
C GLY A 27 -11.51 9.62 -2.19
N PRO A 28 -11.72 8.92 -3.33
CA PRO A 28 -11.47 7.49 -3.44
C PRO A 28 -10.04 7.09 -3.11
N VAL A 29 -9.03 7.84 -3.59
CA VAL A 29 -7.61 7.55 -3.29
C VAL A 29 -7.33 7.63 -1.79
N VAL A 30 -7.84 8.65 -1.10
CA VAL A 30 -7.70 8.77 0.35
C VAL A 30 -8.40 7.62 1.08
N GLY A 31 -9.59 7.20 0.61
CA GLY A 31 -10.29 6.04 1.15
C GLY A 31 -9.48 4.74 1.02
N ASP A 32 -8.89 4.51 -0.16
CA ASP A 32 -8.03 3.36 -0.43
C ASP A 32 -6.77 3.39 0.46
N LEU A 33 -6.15 4.56 0.63
CA LEU A 33 -4.98 4.73 1.52
C LEU A 33 -5.30 4.41 2.98
N ILE A 34 -6.46 4.84 3.49
CA ILE A 34 -6.92 4.50 4.84
C ILE A 34 -7.07 2.98 4.96
N LEU A 35 -7.74 2.34 4.01
CA LEU A 35 -7.93 0.90 4.03
C LEU A 35 -6.60 0.13 3.94
N GLN A 36 -5.68 0.59 3.10
CA GLN A 36 -4.33 0.04 2.97
C GLN A 36 -3.52 0.18 4.26
N SER A 37 -3.62 1.30 4.98
CA SER A 37 -2.92 1.48 6.25
C SER A 37 -3.40 0.48 7.32
N VAL A 38 -4.70 0.18 7.36
CA VAL A 38 -5.26 -0.80 8.30
C VAL A 38 -4.81 -2.22 7.93
N LYS A 39 -4.81 -2.57 6.64
CA LYS A 39 -4.31 -3.88 6.17
C LYS A 39 -2.80 -4.04 6.36
N ARG A 40 -2.02 -2.96 6.22
CA ARG A 40 -0.56 -2.98 6.35
C ARG A 40 -0.09 -3.22 7.78
N ALA A 41 -0.93 -2.96 8.78
CA ALA A 41 -0.63 -3.27 10.18
C ALA A 41 -0.44 -4.79 10.43
N GLU A 42 -0.91 -5.66 9.54
CA GLU A 42 -0.74 -7.12 9.65
C GLU A 42 0.37 -7.68 8.72
N GLY A 43 1.05 -6.83 7.96
CA GLY A 43 1.99 -7.24 6.91
C GLY A 43 3.44 -7.25 7.36
N ALA A 44 3.96 -8.46 7.62
CA ALA A 44 5.37 -8.88 7.70
C ALA A 44 6.41 -7.77 7.94
N SER A 45 7.05 -7.78 9.11
CA SER A 45 8.21 -6.95 9.39
C SER A 45 9.29 -7.18 8.33
N ILE A 46 9.49 -6.16 7.48
CA ILE A 46 10.64 -6.11 6.57
C ILE A 46 11.86 -5.81 7.45
N GLN A 47 12.68 -6.83 7.68
CA GLN A 47 13.91 -6.74 8.46
C GLN A 47 15.11 -6.65 7.52
N MET A 48 16.12 -5.88 7.89
CA MET A 48 17.39 -5.88 7.19
C MET A 48 18.15 -7.16 7.56
N SER A 49 18.57 -7.94 6.56
CA SER A 49 19.54 -9.02 6.76
C SER A 49 20.92 -8.44 7.07
N ASP A 50 21.78 -9.22 7.72
CA ASP A 50 23.19 -8.89 7.97
C ASP A 50 23.95 -8.56 6.68
N TYR A 51 23.47 -9.01 5.53
CA TYR A 51 24.04 -8.75 4.20
C TYR A 51 23.44 -7.51 3.51
N GLY A 52 22.58 -6.74 4.18
CA GLY A 52 22.03 -5.49 3.67
C GLY A 52 20.82 -5.63 2.75
N PHE A 53 20.25 -6.83 2.62
CA PHE A 53 19.04 -7.06 1.83
C PHE A 53 17.78 -7.01 2.70
N PRO A 54 16.68 -6.40 2.24
CA PRO A 54 15.40 -6.47 2.93
C PRO A 54 14.87 -7.91 2.90
N THR A 55 14.61 -8.45 4.07
CA THR A 55 14.03 -9.78 4.28
C THR A 55 12.65 -9.63 4.91
N PHE A 56 11.71 -10.52 4.57
CA PHE A 56 10.40 -10.55 5.20
C PHE A 56 10.03 -12.00 5.50
N ARG A 57 9.23 -12.21 6.55
CA ARG A 57 8.81 -13.55 6.95
C ARG A 57 7.47 -13.87 6.31
N CYS A 58 7.43 -14.84 5.42
CA CYS A 58 6.19 -15.37 4.85
C CYS A 58 5.78 -16.64 5.61
N THR A 59 4.52 -16.71 6.05
CA THR A 59 3.97 -17.87 6.78
C THR A 59 3.61 -19.04 5.87
N ARG A 60 3.46 -18.80 4.56
CA ARG A 60 3.25 -19.82 3.53
C ARG A 60 4.31 -19.66 2.43
N PRO A 61 4.88 -20.75 1.88
CA PRO A 61 5.79 -20.64 0.75
C PRO A 61 5.11 -19.95 -0.43
N VAL A 62 5.78 -18.94 -1.01
CA VAL A 62 5.35 -18.26 -2.24
C VAL A 62 5.72 -19.15 -3.42
N THR A 63 4.74 -19.50 -4.25
CA THR A 63 4.92 -20.38 -5.42
C THR A 63 4.95 -19.57 -6.72
N SER A 64 5.49 -20.18 -7.78
CA SER A 64 5.46 -19.58 -9.13
C SER A 64 4.03 -19.30 -9.62
N GLU A 65 3.05 -20.06 -9.14
CA GLU A 65 1.63 -19.86 -9.42
C GLU A 65 1.10 -18.57 -8.75
N ASP A 66 1.46 -18.34 -7.49
CA ASP A 66 1.12 -17.10 -6.76
C ASP A 66 1.68 -15.85 -7.47
N VAL A 67 2.90 -15.94 -8.03
CA VAL A 67 3.54 -14.85 -8.78
C VAL A 67 2.81 -14.59 -10.11
N THR A 68 2.39 -15.65 -10.79
CA THR A 68 1.72 -15.55 -12.10
C THR A 68 0.32 -14.93 -11.98
N ALA A 69 -0.41 -15.30 -10.91
CA ALA A 69 -1.73 -14.73 -10.63
C ALA A 69 -1.70 -13.19 -10.49
N LEU A 70 -0.67 -12.66 -9.81
CA LEU A 70 -0.49 -11.22 -9.61
C LEU A 70 -0.14 -10.46 -10.90
N VAL A 71 0.55 -11.10 -11.86
CA VAL A 71 0.95 -10.47 -13.13
C VAL A 71 -0.22 -10.36 -14.10
N HIS A 72 -1.22 -11.24 -13.99
CA HIS A 72 -2.41 -11.24 -14.87
C HIS A 72 -3.54 -10.31 -14.40
N GLU A 73 -3.46 -9.70 -13.21
CA GLU A 73 -4.42 -8.69 -12.72
C GLU A 73 -4.02 -7.24 -13.12
N GLN A 74 -3.64 -6.99 -14.38
CA GLN A 74 -3.40 -5.63 -14.91
C GLN A 74 -4.16 -5.37 -16.21
#